data_AF-A0A4Q5RJA8-F1
#
_entry.id   AF-A0A4Q5RJA8-F1
#
_cell.length_a   1.000
_cell.length_b   1.000
_cell.length_c   1.000
_cell.angle_alpha   90.00
_cell.angle_beta   90.00
_cell.angle_gamma   90.00
#
_symmetry.space_group_name_H-M   'P 1'
#
loop_
_entity.id
_entity.type
_entity.pdbx_description
1 polymer ?
#
loop_
_entity_poly.entity_id
_entity_poly.type
_entity_poly.pdbx_seq_one_letter_code
_entity_poly.pdbx_strand_id
1 'polypeptide(L)'
;FQLKEEDYQLIYRYMSMYPTESKRPTYNQPEYWPTFAKLLFYGQEKDIIVNPNIRVFNKYGDSYGYNIDNAYLVDFKNKVEFMLTVVVQSNEDGIYNDNKYEYETVTLPFLKNLGQVIYQQELIRQKKHLPDLKKFKLDYTTSSR
;
A
#
# COMPACT_ATOMS: atom_id res chain seq x y z
N PHE A 1 17.56 -8.36 15.53
CA PHE A 1 18.12 -7.21 14.77
C PHE A 1 18.25 -6.02 15.71
N GLN A 2 19.21 -5.13 15.45
CA GLN A 2 19.43 -3.88 16.21
C GLN A 2 19.37 -2.71 15.23
N LEU A 3 18.16 -2.39 14.74
CA LEU A 3 17.95 -1.30 13.79
C LEU A 3 18.16 0.04 14.48
N LYS A 4 18.90 0.94 13.83
CA LYS A 4 19.10 2.32 14.24
C LYS A 4 17.99 3.21 13.70
N GLU A 5 17.92 4.44 14.18
CA GLU A 5 16.92 5.42 13.72
C GLU A 5 17.00 5.62 12.20
N GLU A 6 18.20 5.68 11.64
CA GLU A 6 18.40 5.86 10.19
C GLU A 6 17.85 4.69 9.37
N ASP A 7 17.93 3.45 9.90
CA ASP A 7 17.37 2.26 9.26
C ASP A 7 15.85 2.35 9.20
N TYR A 8 15.22 2.79 10.29
CA TYR A 8 13.78 3.02 10.32
C TYR A 8 13.37 4.14 9.35
N GLN A 9 14.10 5.24 9.31
CA GLN A 9 13.82 6.34 8.37
C GLN A 9 13.90 5.87 6.92
N LEU A 10 14.89 5.03 6.58
CA LEU A 10 15.00 4.40 5.27
C LEU A 10 13.77 3.54 4.96
N ILE A 11 13.41 2.64 5.87
CA ILE A 11 12.28 1.72 5.71
C ILE A 11 10.97 2.50 5.55
N TYR A 12 10.68 3.43 6.46
CA TYR A 12 9.46 4.23 6.41
C TYR A 12 9.37 4.99 5.10
N ARG A 13 10.44 5.68 4.69
CA ARG A 13 10.47 6.44 3.45
C ARG A 13 10.12 5.58 2.24
N TYR A 14 10.84 4.49 2.04
CA TYR A 14 10.71 3.73 0.79
C TYR A 14 9.49 2.81 0.76
N MET A 15 9.04 2.28 1.90
CA MET A 15 7.83 1.45 1.93
C MET A 15 6.56 2.26 1.68
N SER A 16 6.58 3.58 1.94
CA SER A 16 5.39 4.44 1.76
C SER A 16 5.42 5.38 0.57
N MET A 17 6.58 5.53 -0.08
CA MET A 17 6.74 6.35 -1.27
C MET A 17 5.86 5.85 -2.43
N TYR A 18 5.23 6.78 -3.14
CA TYR A 18 4.61 6.52 -4.44
C TYR A 18 5.66 6.62 -5.55
N PRO A 19 5.51 5.92 -6.69
CA PRO A 19 6.48 6.00 -7.79
C PRO A 19 6.76 7.44 -8.24
N THR A 20 5.72 8.27 -8.31
CA THR A 20 5.79 9.70 -8.68
C THR A 20 6.51 10.59 -7.67
N GLU A 21 6.74 10.10 -6.45
CA GLU A 21 7.51 10.79 -5.41
C GLU A 21 9.01 10.44 -5.47
N SER A 22 9.40 9.43 -6.26
CA SER A 22 10.80 9.03 -6.42
C SER A 22 11.53 9.91 -7.43
N LYS A 23 12.64 10.52 -6.99
CA LYS A 23 13.51 11.32 -7.87
C LYS A 23 14.55 10.47 -8.58
N ARG A 24 15.11 9.45 -7.91
CA ARG A 24 16.16 8.57 -8.45
C ARG A 24 16.02 7.15 -7.86
N PRO A 25 15.76 6.13 -8.69
CA PRO A 25 15.34 6.23 -10.10
C PRO A 25 14.02 6.99 -10.25
N THR A 26 13.79 7.59 -11.42
CA THR A 26 12.53 8.29 -11.73
C THR A 26 11.53 7.33 -12.35
N TYR A 27 10.27 7.40 -11.90
CA TYR A 27 9.16 6.61 -12.44
C TYR A 27 8.10 7.56 -13.01
N ASN A 28 7.88 7.50 -14.31
CA ASN A 28 6.99 8.43 -15.02
C ASN A 28 5.62 7.81 -15.30
N GLN A 29 4.60 8.65 -15.31
CA GLN A 29 3.29 8.29 -15.85
C GLN A 29 3.34 8.25 -17.39
N PRO A 30 2.52 7.41 -18.06
CA PRO A 30 1.46 6.57 -17.49
C PRO A 30 1.93 5.20 -17.01
N GLU A 31 3.19 4.83 -17.26
CA GLU A 31 3.73 3.50 -16.92
C GLU A 31 3.67 3.21 -15.43
N TYR A 32 4.03 4.19 -14.59
CA TYR A 32 3.98 4.10 -13.13
C TYR A 32 3.07 5.18 -12.56
N TRP A 33 1.80 4.84 -12.34
CA TRP A 33 0.83 5.71 -11.67
C TRP A 33 1.02 5.65 -10.13
N PRO A 34 0.43 6.59 -9.36
CA PRO A 34 0.72 6.72 -7.93
C PRO A 34 0.48 5.45 -7.11
N THR A 35 -0.58 4.70 -7.40
CA THR A 35 -0.97 3.48 -6.67
C THR A 35 -0.44 2.19 -7.29
N PHE A 36 0.48 2.26 -8.26
CA PHE A 36 1.04 1.11 -8.99
C PHE A 36 1.51 -0.05 -8.08
N ALA A 37 2.01 0.27 -6.89
CA ALA A 37 2.52 -0.69 -5.91
C ALA A 37 1.66 -0.80 -4.64
N LYS A 38 0.41 -0.30 -4.68
CA LYS A 38 -0.50 -0.18 -3.54
C LYS A 38 -1.77 -0.98 -3.82
N LEU A 39 -1.73 -2.27 -3.50
CA LEU A 39 -2.81 -3.20 -3.83
C LEU A 39 -3.91 -3.15 -2.77
N LEU A 40 -3.56 -3.27 -1.49
CA LEU A 40 -4.53 -3.04 -0.42
C LEU A 40 -5.00 -1.59 -0.42
N PHE A 41 -6.31 -1.40 -0.17
CA PHE A 41 -7.01 -0.11 -0.09
C PHE A 41 -7.19 0.64 -1.43
N TYR A 42 -6.20 0.58 -2.33
CA TYR A 42 -6.24 1.27 -3.62
C TYR A 42 -6.40 0.35 -4.85
N GLY A 43 -6.20 -0.96 -4.72
CA GLY A 43 -6.43 -1.93 -5.80
C GLY A 43 -5.54 -1.74 -7.01
N GLN A 44 -4.40 -1.06 -6.88
CA GLN A 44 -3.58 -0.65 -8.02
C GLN A 44 -4.33 0.21 -9.06
N GLU A 45 -5.43 0.87 -8.70
CA GLU A 45 -6.30 1.53 -9.68
C GLU A 45 -5.66 2.78 -10.28
N LYS A 46 -5.70 2.93 -11.61
CA LYS A 46 -5.05 4.03 -12.35
C LYS A 46 -5.70 5.39 -12.11
N ASP A 47 -7.03 5.43 -12.10
CA ASP A 47 -7.81 6.67 -12.08
C ASP A 47 -8.27 7.08 -10.66
N ILE A 48 -7.71 6.45 -9.63
CA ILE A 48 -8.09 6.73 -8.25
C ILE A 48 -7.47 8.03 -7.76
N ILE A 49 -8.29 8.89 -7.15
CA ILE A 49 -7.81 10.07 -6.44
C ILE A 49 -7.21 9.61 -5.11
N VAL A 50 -5.89 9.66 -5.01
CA VAL A 50 -5.16 9.33 -3.78
C VAL A 50 -5.53 10.32 -2.68
N ASN A 51 -5.94 9.82 -1.52
CA ASN A 51 -6.25 10.67 -0.38
C ASN A 51 -4.94 11.19 0.26
N PRO A 52 -4.69 12.51 0.30
CA PRO A 52 -3.44 13.06 0.81
C PRO A 52 -3.25 12.85 2.32
N ASN A 53 -4.31 12.51 3.06
CA ASN A 53 -4.23 12.21 4.50
C ASN A 53 -3.90 10.74 4.78
N ILE A 54 -3.97 9.88 3.76
CA ILE A 54 -3.73 8.44 3.91
C ILE A 54 -2.35 8.11 3.33
N ARG A 55 -1.62 7.28 4.07
CA ARG A 55 -0.33 6.75 3.62
C ARG A 55 -0.28 5.25 3.88
N VAL A 56 0.22 4.51 2.90
CA VAL A 56 0.30 3.04 2.93
C VAL A 56 1.77 2.63 2.84
N PHE A 57 2.28 2.05 3.92
CA PHE A 57 3.61 1.47 4.03
C PHE A 57 3.48 -0.01 3.70
N ASN A 58 4.01 -0.47 2.58
CA ASN A 58 3.79 -1.86 2.20
C ASN A 58 4.93 -2.52 1.45
N LYS A 59 4.85 -3.85 1.41
CA LYS A 59 5.57 -4.68 0.44
C LYS A 59 4.56 -5.64 -0.20
N TYR A 60 4.29 -5.41 -1.48
CA TYR A 60 3.44 -6.27 -2.30
C TYR A 60 4.23 -7.36 -3.01
N GLY A 61 3.51 -8.35 -3.54
CA GLY A 61 4.01 -9.33 -4.50
C GLY A 61 2.88 -9.90 -5.35
N ASP A 62 3.21 -10.25 -6.59
CA ASP A 62 2.28 -10.76 -7.59
C ASP A 62 2.93 -11.86 -8.43
N SER A 63 2.37 -13.07 -8.42
CA SER A 63 2.89 -14.17 -9.22
C SER A 63 1.92 -15.34 -9.21
N TYR A 64 1.82 -16.09 -10.32
CA TYR A 64 1.10 -17.37 -10.36
C TYR A 64 -0.35 -17.32 -9.85
N GLY A 65 -1.07 -16.23 -10.16
CA GLY A 65 -2.44 -15.98 -9.73
C GLY A 65 -2.55 -15.37 -8.32
N TYR A 66 -1.44 -15.25 -7.59
CA TYR A 66 -1.42 -14.66 -6.25
C TYR A 66 -1.23 -13.14 -6.31
N ASN A 67 -2.00 -12.42 -5.50
CA ASN A 67 -1.64 -11.08 -5.04
C ASN A 67 -1.49 -11.09 -3.52
N ILE A 68 -0.36 -10.54 -3.08
CA ILE A 68 0.06 -10.45 -1.70
C ILE A 68 0.30 -9.00 -1.37
N ASP A 69 -0.17 -8.55 -0.22
CA ASP A 69 0.20 -7.24 0.30
C ASP A 69 0.31 -7.26 1.83
N ASN A 70 1.45 -6.78 2.33
CA ASN A 70 1.72 -6.59 3.75
C ASN A 70 1.76 -5.09 4.00
N ALA A 71 0.65 -4.55 4.49
CA ALA A 71 0.45 -3.11 4.53
C ALA A 71 0.21 -2.62 5.96
N TYR A 72 0.91 -1.55 6.33
CA TYR A 72 0.56 -0.68 7.43
C TYR A 72 -0.04 0.61 6.87
N LEU A 73 -1.32 0.84 7.15
CA LEU A 73 -2.07 1.99 6.67
C LEU A 73 -2.23 3.00 7.80
N VAL A 74 -2.00 4.27 7.50
CA VAL A 74 -2.23 5.38 8.44
C VAL A 74 -3.12 6.44 7.80
N ASP A 75 -4.01 7.02 8.60
CA ASP A 75 -4.74 8.25 8.30
C ASP A 75 -4.38 9.33 9.33
N PHE A 76 -3.65 10.33 8.86
CA PHE A 76 -3.16 11.42 9.70
C PHE A 76 -4.26 12.33 10.25
N LYS A 77 -5.38 12.45 9.51
CA LYS A 77 -6.53 13.29 9.84
C LYS A 77 -7.40 12.61 10.88
N ASN A 78 -7.83 11.38 10.61
CA ASN A 78 -8.77 10.65 11.46
C ASN A 78 -8.10 9.84 12.59
N LYS A 79 -6.76 9.86 12.68
CA LYS A 79 -5.98 9.11 13.68
C LYS A 79 -6.30 7.62 13.65
N VAL A 80 -6.36 7.09 12.43
CA VAL A 80 -6.51 5.65 12.16
C VAL A 80 -5.14 5.08 11.82
N GLU A 81 -4.82 3.94 12.40
CA GLU A 81 -3.74 3.09 11.94
C GLU A 81 -4.15 1.63 12.04
N PHE A 82 -3.72 0.81 11.09
CA PHE A 82 -3.83 -0.64 11.17
C PHE A 82 -2.80 -1.33 10.28
N MET A 83 -2.43 -2.54 10.66
CA MET A 83 -1.63 -3.44 9.83
C MET A 83 -2.51 -4.57 9.33
N LEU A 84 -2.39 -4.88 8.04
CA LEU A 84 -3.13 -5.94 7.39
C LEU A 84 -2.21 -6.67 6.41
N THR A 85 -2.16 -7.99 6.52
CA THR A 85 -1.50 -8.87 5.56
C THR A 85 -2.56 -9.71 4.87
N VAL A 86 -2.53 -9.73 3.54
CA VAL A 86 -3.46 -10.52 2.74
C VAL A 86 -2.69 -11.29 1.68
N VAL A 87 -3.10 -12.54 1.49
CA VAL A 87 -2.75 -13.38 0.34
C VAL A 87 -4.07 -13.80 -0.28
N VAL A 88 -4.27 -13.48 -1.56
CA VAL A 88 -5.42 -13.91 -2.34
C VAL A 88 -4.92 -14.52 -3.64
N GLN A 89 -5.58 -15.57 -4.11
CA GLN A 89 -5.27 -16.21 -5.38
C GLN A 89 -6.51 -16.24 -6.27
N SER A 90 -6.32 -15.98 -7.55
CA SER A 90 -7.25 -16.39 -8.60
C SER A 90 -6.50 -17.13 -9.71
N ASN A 91 -6.96 -18.34 -10.00
CA ASN A 91 -6.44 -19.22 -11.04
C ASN A 91 -7.56 -20.17 -11.44
N GLU A 92 -8.51 -19.68 -12.24
CA GLU A 92 -9.75 -20.40 -12.54
C GLU A 92 -9.51 -21.69 -13.35
N ASP A 93 -8.60 -21.65 -14.33
CA ASP A 93 -8.29 -22.82 -15.17
C ASP A 93 -7.32 -23.82 -14.51
N GLY A 94 -6.71 -23.42 -13.39
CA GLY A 94 -5.78 -24.23 -12.60
C GLY A 94 -4.42 -24.42 -13.26
N ILE A 95 -4.11 -23.72 -14.35
CA ILE A 95 -2.86 -23.86 -15.09
C ILE A 95 -1.87 -22.80 -14.58
N TYR A 96 -0.73 -23.27 -14.08
CA TYR A 96 0.35 -22.37 -13.68
C TYR A 96 1.26 -22.03 -14.84
N ASN A 97 1.77 -20.81 -14.83
CA ASN A 97 2.78 -20.28 -15.75
C ASN A 97 2.31 -20.07 -17.21
N ASP A 98 1.02 -19.82 -17.42
CA ASP A 98 0.46 -19.53 -18.75
C ASP A 98 0.02 -18.06 -18.93
N ASN A 99 0.22 -17.24 -17.89
CA ASN A 99 -0.15 -15.82 -17.78
C ASN A 99 -1.66 -15.54 -17.83
N LYS A 100 -2.52 -16.54 -17.60
CA LYS A 100 -3.97 -16.34 -17.50
C LYS A 100 -4.39 -16.38 -16.04
N TYR A 101 -4.55 -15.20 -15.46
CA TYR A 101 -5.01 -15.06 -14.07
C TYR A 101 -5.98 -13.89 -13.96
N GLU A 102 -6.95 -13.99 -13.07
CA GLU A 102 -8.04 -13.02 -12.92
C GLU A 102 -7.64 -11.88 -11.96
N TYR A 103 -6.47 -11.28 -12.18
CA TYR A 103 -5.97 -10.23 -11.29
C TYR A 103 -6.88 -9.00 -11.26
N GLU A 104 -7.20 -8.48 -12.45
CA GLU A 104 -7.97 -7.24 -12.62
C GLU A 104 -9.44 -7.40 -12.20
N THR A 105 -10.00 -8.60 -12.35
CA THR A 105 -11.43 -8.86 -12.11
C THR A 105 -11.70 -9.45 -10.72
N VAL A 106 -10.73 -10.13 -10.09
CA VAL A 106 -10.93 -10.80 -8.80
C VAL A 106 -10.01 -10.25 -7.71
N THR A 107 -8.70 -10.44 -7.82
CA THR A 107 -7.79 -10.22 -6.68
C THR A 107 -7.58 -8.74 -6.35
N LEU A 108 -7.39 -7.87 -7.36
CA LEU A 108 -7.19 -6.44 -7.15
C LEU A 108 -8.47 -5.76 -6.60
N PRO A 109 -9.68 -6.00 -7.15
CA PRO A 109 -10.92 -5.51 -6.54
C PRO A 109 -11.13 -6.03 -5.11
N PHE A 110 -10.80 -7.30 -4.85
CA PHE A 110 -10.90 -7.87 -3.50
C PHE A 110 -9.99 -7.12 -2.50
N LEU A 111 -8.72 -6.92 -2.83
CA LEU A 111 -7.76 -6.22 -1.97
C LEU A 111 -8.15 -4.76 -1.72
N LYS A 112 -8.64 -4.06 -2.76
CA LYS A 112 -9.17 -2.71 -2.63
C LYS A 112 -10.32 -2.68 -1.62
N ASN A 113 -11.35 -3.48 -1.85
CA ASN A 113 -12.57 -3.47 -1.06
C ASN A 113 -12.31 -3.92 0.38
N LEU A 114 -11.49 -4.96 0.58
CA LEU A 114 -11.11 -5.42 1.91
C LEU A 114 -10.40 -4.31 2.71
N GLY A 115 -9.39 -3.65 2.12
CA GLY A 115 -8.69 -2.55 2.76
C GLY A 115 -9.63 -1.39 3.11
N GLN A 116 -10.56 -1.05 2.21
CA GLN A 116 -11.54 0.01 2.44
C GLN A 116 -12.55 -0.36 3.54
N VAL A 117 -13.07 -1.59 3.56
CA VAL A 117 -14.00 -2.07 4.60
C VAL A 117 -13.33 -2.04 5.98
N ILE A 118 -12.10 -2.54 6.10
CA ILE A 118 -11.35 -2.49 7.36
C ILE A 118 -11.14 -1.04 7.80
N TYR A 119 -10.77 -0.14 6.88
CA TYR A 119 -10.65 1.27 7.19
C TYR A 119 -11.96 1.91 7.69
N GLN A 120 -13.12 1.56 7.09
CA GLN A 120 -14.42 2.05 7.58
C GLN A 120 -14.73 1.54 8.99
N GLN A 121 -14.37 0.29 9.31
CA GLN A 121 -14.51 -0.24 10.68
C GLN A 121 -13.58 0.49 11.66
N GLU A 122 -12.34 0.74 11.26
CA GLU A 122 -11.38 1.48 12.09
C GLU A 122 -11.76 2.94 12.31
N LEU A 123 -12.50 3.56 11.39
CA LEU A 123 -13.02 4.92 11.55
C LEU A 123 -14.01 5.01 12.72
N ILE A 124 -14.92 4.05 12.84
CA ILE A 124 -15.97 4.06 13.88
C ILE A 124 -15.53 3.39 15.19
N ARG A 125 -14.45 2.60 15.16
CA ARG A 125 -13.93 1.92 16.35
C ARG A 125 -13.56 2.92 17.43
N GLN A 126 -14.13 2.75 18.62
CA GLN A 126 -13.74 3.51 19.80
C GLN A 126 -12.30 3.15 20.20
N LYS A 127 -11.43 4.15 20.23
CA LYS A 127 -10.00 3.97 20.52
C LYS A 127 -9.72 4.38 21.97
N LYS A 128 -9.21 3.44 22.77
CA LYS A 128 -8.74 3.72 24.13
C LYS A 128 -7.52 4.65 24.13
N HIS A 129 -6.67 4.51 23.12
CA HIS A 129 -5.47 5.32 22.92
C HIS A 129 -5.42 5.78 21.46
N LEU A 130 -5.18 7.08 21.26
CA LEU A 130 -4.99 7.61 19.92
C LEU A 130 -3.54 7.42 19.48
N PRO A 131 -3.30 7.11 18.19
CA PRO A 131 -1.96 6.92 17.67
C PRO A 131 -1.19 8.24 17.52
N ASP A 132 0.10 8.23 17.85
CA ASP A 132 1.02 9.31 17.46
C ASP A 132 1.67 8.98 16.12
N LEU A 133 1.13 9.59 15.07
CA LEU A 133 1.53 9.36 13.68
C LEU A 133 2.57 10.37 13.17
N LYS A 134 3.11 11.25 14.03
CA LYS A 134 4.04 12.32 13.60
C LYS A 134 5.26 11.77 12.87
N LYS A 135 5.84 10.67 13.35
CA LYS A 135 7.03 10.05 12.75
C LYS A 135 6.82 9.50 11.34
N PHE A 136 5.57 9.28 10.94
CA PHE A 136 5.20 8.74 9.63
C PHE A 136 4.87 9.84 8.61
N LYS A 137 4.88 11.11 9.01
CA LYS A 137 4.75 12.25 8.09
C LYS A 137 6.11 12.59 7.49
N LEU A 138 6.34 12.11 6.28
CA LEU A 138 7.61 12.26 5.58
C LEU A 138 7.51 13.31 4.46
N ASP A 139 8.60 14.03 4.25
CA ASP A 139 8.79 14.89 3.09
C ASP A 139 9.51 14.14 1.97
N TYR A 140 8.85 14.00 0.82
CA TYR A 140 9.39 13.33 -0.36
C TYR A 140 10.01 14.30 -1.37
N THR A 141 9.95 15.62 -1.12
CA THR A 141 10.51 16.63 -2.03
C THR A 141 12.03 16.71 -1.93
N THR A 142 12.63 16.29 -0.83
CA THR A 142 14.09 16.22 -0.67
C THR A 142 14.61 14.85 -1.09
N SER A 143 15.76 14.79 -1.78
CA SER A 143 16.41 13.49 -2.06
C SER A 143 16.94 12.92 -0.75
N SER A 144 16.67 11.64 -0.47
CA SER A 144 17.57 10.90 0.42
C SER A 144 18.96 10.93 -0.21
N ARG A 145 19.98 11.16 0.62
CA ARG A 145 21.37 11.43 0.21
C ARG A 145 21.90 10.43 -0.82
#